data_AF-A0A522KY62-F1
#
_entry.id   AF-A0A522KY62-F1
#
_cell.length_a   1.000
_cell.length_b   1.000
_cell.length_c   1.000
_cell.angle_alpha   90.00
_cell.angle_beta   90.00
_cell.angle_gamma   90.00
#
_symmetry.space_group_name_H-M   'P 1'
#
loop_
_entity.id
_entity.type
_entity.pdbx_description
1 polymer ?
#
loop_
_entity_poly.entity_id
_entity_poly.type
_entity_poly.pdbx_seq_one_letter_code
_entity_poly.pdbx_strand_id
1 'polypeptide(L)'
;MLLLQVSIKSIAHRVRSYRYPGSFIQVPGARHLMKIRTPLLTVAAFVLFYFVAGACFFRFGVESLVLPHVALSAQTTAPLFLRIGGDDGNAMLVRRYGTPRVGCVVFFPGQHGNISAYIRNLFPAFVAHGIAVLAVAYPGQNGAPGTPHHLHEIMVLATQTAEAAQATCPGHRIVLYGRSLGSMVAAYAAAKTHPAGLILDSAA
;
A
#
# COMPACT_ATOMS: atom_id res chain seq x y z
N MET A 1 -95.86 -70.85 -35.07
CA MET A 1 -95.23 -72.04 -34.46
C MET A 1 -93.84 -72.14 -35.08
N LEU A 2 -92.70 -71.91 -34.44
CA LEU A 2 -92.33 -71.69 -33.05
C LEU A 2 -91.07 -70.79 -33.08
N LEU A 3 -91.07 -69.67 -32.36
CA LEU A 3 -89.86 -68.90 -32.06
C LEU A 3 -89.11 -69.63 -30.95
N LEU A 4 -87.83 -69.96 -31.15
CA LEU A 4 -86.91 -70.18 -30.03
C LEU A 4 -85.55 -69.54 -30.34
N GLN A 5 -85.40 -68.32 -29.84
CA GLN A 5 -84.12 -67.68 -29.56
C GLN A 5 -83.51 -68.36 -28.33
N VAL A 6 -82.29 -68.87 -28.46
CA VAL A 6 -81.43 -69.19 -27.31
C VAL A 6 -80.08 -68.53 -27.52
N SER A 7 -79.80 -67.57 -26.65
CA SER A 7 -78.54 -66.84 -26.53
C SER A 7 -77.69 -67.49 -25.45
N ILE A 8 -76.49 -67.97 -25.79
CA ILE A 8 -75.45 -68.32 -24.83
C ILE A 8 -74.12 -67.75 -25.32
N LYS A 9 -73.62 -66.76 -24.57
CA LYS A 9 -72.34 -66.07 -24.78
C LYS A 9 -71.17 -67.06 -24.73
N SER A 10 -70.36 -67.01 -25.78
CA SER A 10 -69.17 -67.83 -25.98
C SER A 10 -67.93 -67.21 -25.34
N ILE A 11 -67.33 -67.98 -24.43
CA ILE A 11 -65.91 -68.37 -24.34
C ILE A 11 -64.84 -67.27 -24.23
N ALA A 12 -64.15 -67.37 -23.08
CA ALA A 12 -62.93 -66.69 -22.69
C ALA A 12 -61.74 -66.97 -23.62
N HIS A 13 -60.95 -65.94 -23.93
CA HIS A 13 -59.50 -66.10 -24.13
C HIS A 13 -58.73 -64.96 -23.45
N ARG A 14 -57.87 -65.38 -22.54
CA ARG A 14 -57.01 -64.61 -21.62
C ARG A 14 -55.79 -64.07 -22.39
N VAL A 15 -55.75 -62.77 -22.65
CA VAL A 15 -54.58 -62.08 -23.23
C VAL A 15 -53.50 -61.97 -22.15
N ARG A 16 -52.36 -62.65 -22.36
CA ARG A 16 -51.19 -62.59 -21.46
C ARG A 16 -50.19 -61.60 -22.04
N SER A 17 -50.17 -60.39 -21.50
CA SER A 17 -49.21 -59.34 -21.83
C SER A 17 -47.84 -59.65 -21.22
N TYR A 18 -46.84 -59.92 -22.06
CA TYR A 18 -45.43 -60.00 -21.64
C TYR A 18 -44.85 -58.58 -21.57
N ARG A 19 -44.43 -58.16 -20.37
CA ARG A 19 -43.80 -56.86 -20.09
C ARG A 19 -42.28 -57.07 -20.00
N TYR A 20 -41.52 -56.53 -20.94
CA TYR A 20 -40.06 -56.42 -20.83
C TYR A 20 -39.73 -55.36 -19.76
N PRO A 21 -38.85 -55.64 -18.78
CA PRO A 21 -38.44 -54.64 -17.81
C PRO A 21 -37.48 -53.64 -18.48
N GLY A 22 -37.88 -52.37 -18.51
CA GLY A 22 -37.12 -51.28 -19.10
C GLY A 22 -35.86 -50.94 -18.29
N SER A 23 -34.72 -50.94 -18.96
CA SER A 23 -33.49 -50.28 -18.51
C SER A 23 -33.67 -48.75 -18.60
N PHE A 24 -33.98 -48.12 -17.48
CA PHE A 24 -33.88 -46.66 -17.33
C PHE A 24 -32.40 -46.28 -17.28
N ILE A 25 -31.85 -45.76 -18.39
CA ILE A 25 -30.58 -45.02 -18.35
C ILE A 25 -30.90 -43.66 -17.71
N GLN A 26 -30.58 -43.52 -16.43
CA GLN A 26 -30.71 -42.29 -15.68
C GLN A 26 -29.59 -41.34 -16.11
N VAL A 27 -29.86 -40.47 -17.09
CA VAL A 27 -28.95 -39.37 -17.46
C VAL A 27 -28.77 -38.50 -16.21
N PRO A 28 -27.54 -38.26 -15.69
CA PRO A 28 -27.34 -37.45 -14.50
C PRO A 28 -27.90 -36.05 -14.74
N GLY A 29 -29.05 -35.78 -14.13
CA GLY A 29 -29.83 -34.58 -14.38
C GLY A 29 -29.06 -33.32 -14.05
N ALA A 30 -29.20 -32.30 -14.90
CA ALA A 30 -28.70 -30.93 -14.77
C ALA A 30 -28.87 -30.29 -13.37
N ARG A 31 -29.76 -30.83 -12.54
CA ARG A 31 -29.97 -30.45 -11.12
C ARG A 31 -28.73 -30.67 -10.24
N HIS A 32 -27.88 -31.66 -10.52
CA HIS A 32 -26.67 -31.92 -9.71
C HIS A 32 -25.55 -30.91 -10.02
N LEU A 33 -25.47 -30.45 -11.28
CA LEU A 33 -24.57 -29.37 -11.71
C LEU A 33 -24.99 -28.00 -11.13
N MET A 34 -26.30 -27.73 -11.01
CA MET A 34 -26.79 -26.49 -10.38
C MET A 34 -26.48 -26.42 -8.88
N LYS A 35 -26.55 -27.54 -8.14
CA LYS A 35 -26.29 -27.57 -6.69
C LYS A 35 -24.82 -27.32 -6.31
N ILE A 36 -23.88 -27.63 -7.18
CA ILE A 36 -22.43 -27.42 -6.94
C ILE A 36 -22.00 -26.01 -7.38
N ARG A 37 -22.71 -25.40 -8.34
CA ARG A 37 -22.43 -24.04 -8.82
C ARG A 37 -22.69 -22.97 -7.76
N THR A 38 -23.76 -23.08 -6.99
CA THR A 38 -24.12 -22.09 -5.95
C THR A 38 -23.08 -21.95 -4.84
N PRO A 39 -22.59 -23.02 -4.19
CA PRO A 39 -21.55 -22.91 -3.15
C PRO A 39 -20.21 -22.47 -3.72
N LEU A 40 -19.89 -22.84 -4.96
CA LEU A 40 -18.68 -22.37 -5.64
C LEU A 40 -18.74 -20.85 -5.91
N LEU A 41 -19.90 -20.36 -6.36
CA LEU A 41 -20.12 -18.94 -6.60
C LEU A 41 -20.10 -18.13 -5.30
N THR A 42 -20.64 -18.64 -4.20
CA THR A 42 -20.56 -17.95 -2.90
C THR A 42 -19.12 -17.89 -2.37
N VAL A 43 -18.36 -18.99 -2.45
CA VAL A 43 -16.94 -18.97 -2.07
C VAL A 43 -16.16 -17.99 -2.94
N ALA A 44 -16.37 -18.00 -4.26
CA ALA A 44 -15.74 -17.04 -5.17
C ALA A 44 -16.12 -15.59 -4.83
N ALA A 45 -17.38 -15.32 -4.47
CA ALA A 45 -17.84 -14.00 -4.05
C ALA A 45 -17.18 -13.54 -2.73
N PHE A 46 -17.01 -14.43 -1.74
CA PHE A 46 -16.30 -14.10 -0.50
C PHE A 46 -14.81 -13.85 -0.73
N VAL A 47 -14.16 -14.65 -1.58
CA VAL A 47 -12.76 -14.44 -1.96
C VAL A 47 -12.60 -13.09 -2.68
N LEU A 48 -13.48 -12.80 -3.65
CA LEU A 48 -13.49 -11.51 -4.34
C LEU A 48 -13.71 -10.36 -3.36
N PHE A 49 -14.69 -10.48 -2.47
CA PHE A 49 -14.97 -9.48 -1.45
C PHE A 49 -13.77 -9.25 -0.53
N TYR A 50 -13.09 -10.31 -0.09
CA TYR A 50 -11.88 -10.21 0.74
C TYR A 50 -10.77 -9.42 0.02
N PHE A 51 -10.47 -9.76 -1.23
CA PHE A 51 -9.44 -9.05 -2.00
C PHE A 51 -9.84 -7.61 -2.33
N VAL A 52 -11.11 -7.34 -2.63
CA VAL A 52 -11.61 -5.97 -2.89
C VAL A 52 -11.61 -5.13 -1.62
N ALA A 53 -12.08 -5.67 -0.49
CA ALA A 53 -12.05 -4.98 0.80
C ALA A 53 -10.60 -4.71 1.23
N GLY A 54 -9.70 -5.67 1.06
CA GLY A 54 -8.27 -5.49 1.28
C GLY A 54 -7.70 -4.38 0.40
N ALA A 55 -7.97 -4.40 -0.91
CA ALA A 55 -7.51 -3.36 -1.85
C ALA A 55 -8.04 -1.97 -1.49
N CYS A 56 -9.31 -1.86 -1.09
CA CYS A 56 -9.88 -0.60 -0.61
C CYS A 56 -9.20 -0.13 0.68
N PHE A 57 -8.99 -1.03 1.65
CA PHE A 57 -8.29 -0.69 2.89
C PHE A 57 -6.85 -0.20 2.61
N PHE A 58 -6.12 -0.88 1.73
CA PHE A 58 -4.77 -0.44 1.34
C PHE A 58 -4.80 0.90 0.60
N ARG A 59 -5.79 1.13 -0.27
CA ARG A 59 -5.89 2.37 -1.04
C ARG A 59 -6.26 3.58 -0.20
N PHE A 60 -7.11 3.43 0.82
CA PHE A 60 -7.64 4.55 1.60
C PHE A 60 -7.08 4.64 3.02
N GLY A 61 -6.57 3.56 3.61
CA GLY A 61 -6.13 3.50 5.01
C GLY A 61 -4.62 3.58 5.24
N VAL A 62 -3.80 3.40 4.19
CA VAL A 62 -2.33 3.37 4.33
C VAL A 62 -1.75 4.74 4.64
N GLU A 63 -2.33 5.82 4.09
CA GLU A 63 -1.79 7.17 4.33
C GLU A 63 -1.80 7.51 5.82
N SER A 64 -2.89 7.24 6.55
CA SER A 64 -2.94 7.46 8.00
C SER A 64 -1.92 6.62 8.79
N LEU A 65 -1.61 5.41 8.31
CA LEU A 65 -0.61 4.54 8.95
C LEU A 65 0.82 4.99 8.70
N VAL A 66 1.07 5.65 7.57
CA VAL A 66 2.41 6.03 7.10
C VAL A 66 2.75 7.48 7.46
N LEU A 67 1.74 8.33 7.64
CA LEU A 67 1.96 9.72 8.02
C LEU A 67 2.81 9.79 9.31
N PRO A 68 3.82 10.68 9.34
CA PRO A 68 4.70 10.81 10.48
C PRO A 68 3.93 11.34 11.70
N HIS A 69 3.85 10.53 12.74
CA HIS A 69 3.24 10.90 14.02
C HIS A 69 4.29 10.78 15.12
N VAL A 70 4.89 11.91 15.49
CA VAL A 70 5.84 11.96 16.60
C VAL A 70 5.65 13.30 17.31
N ALA A 71 5.09 13.26 18.51
CA ALA A 71 4.98 14.45 19.34
C ALA A 71 6.36 15.01 19.71
N LEU A 72 6.41 16.34 19.87
CA LEU A 72 7.54 17.16 20.31
C LEU A 72 8.43 16.45 21.35
N SER A 73 9.46 15.73 20.92
CA SER A 73 10.50 15.29 21.85
C SER A 73 11.81 15.01 21.13
N ALA A 74 12.59 16.07 21.01
CA ALA A 74 14.01 16.09 21.29
C ALA A 74 14.49 17.51 21.03
N GLN A 75 14.96 18.21 22.08
CA GLN A 75 15.77 19.41 21.90
C GLN A 75 16.92 19.03 20.97
N THR A 76 16.85 19.51 19.73
CA THR A 76 17.91 19.27 18.76
C THR A 76 18.93 20.39 18.93
N THR A 77 20.15 20.04 19.33
CA THR A 77 21.22 21.00 19.65
C THR A 77 21.75 21.71 18.41
N ALA A 78 21.53 21.16 17.21
CA ALA A 78 21.96 21.77 15.97
C ALA A 78 21.08 22.98 15.59
N PRO A 79 21.67 24.12 15.19
CA PRO A 79 20.93 25.28 14.75
C PRO A 79 20.09 24.94 13.51
N LEU A 80 18.92 25.57 13.43
CA LEU A 80 18.07 25.51 12.25
C LEU A 80 18.86 26.06 11.05
N PHE A 81 18.90 25.29 9.97
CA PHE A 81 19.62 25.66 8.75
C PHE A 81 18.66 26.21 7.69
N LEU A 82 17.58 25.47 7.41
CA LEU A 82 16.55 25.90 6.46
C LEU A 82 15.16 25.60 7.03
N ARG A 83 14.21 26.44 6.66
CA ARG A 83 12.78 26.21 6.87
C ARG A 83 12.09 26.33 5.52
N ILE A 84 11.41 25.27 5.12
CA ILE A 84 10.64 25.21 3.88
C ILE A 84 9.16 25.18 4.28
N GLY A 85 8.43 26.24 3.94
CA GLY A 85 7.01 26.37 4.24
C GLY A 85 6.17 25.86 3.07
N GLY A 86 5.06 25.20 3.40
CA GLY A 86 3.95 24.91 2.50
C GLY A 86 2.79 25.86 2.77
N ASP A 87 1.86 25.92 1.82
CA ASP A 87 0.75 26.88 1.84
C ASP A 87 -0.25 26.62 2.99
N ASP A 88 -0.31 25.37 3.47
CA ASP A 88 -1.26 24.91 4.50
C ASP A 88 -0.75 25.07 5.95
N GLY A 89 0.31 25.87 6.15
CA GLY A 89 0.95 26.05 7.47
C GLY A 89 1.87 24.90 7.88
N ASN A 90 1.91 23.82 7.09
CA ASN A 90 2.92 22.77 7.18
C ASN A 90 4.30 23.33 6.85
N ALA A 91 5.33 22.96 7.62
CA ALA A 91 6.70 23.29 7.25
C ALA A 91 7.66 22.14 7.51
N MET A 92 8.65 22.02 6.64
CA MET A 92 9.78 21.12 6.79
C MET A 92 10.97 21.91 7.35
N LEU A 93 11.54 21.40 8.44
CA LEU A 93 12.75 22.00 9.03
C LEU A 93 13.97 21.18 8.66
N VAL A 94 15.07 21.86 8.34
CA VAL A 94 16.34 21.23 8.03
C VAL A 94 17.38 21.70 9.04
N ARG A 95 18.10 20.77 9.63
CA ARG A 95 19.23 21.05 10.53
C ARG A 95 20.51 20.49 9.96
N ARG A 96 21.58 21.27 10.01
CA ARG A 96 22.88 20.89 9.44
C ARG A 96 23.80 20.31 10.51
N TYR A 97 24.44 19.20 10.18
CA TYR A 97 25.50 18.56 10.96
C TYR A 97 26.79 18.49 10.15
N GLY A 98 27.89 18.94 10.74
CA GLY A 98 29.19 19.02 10.08
C GLY A 98 29.31 20.17 9.07
N THR A 99 30.45 20.23 8.39
CA THR A 99 30.78 21.24 7.38
C THR A 99 30.99 20.56 6.03
N PRO A 100 30.34 21.02 4.95
CA PRO A 100 30.44 20.38 3.66
C PRO A 100 31.80 20.68 3.02
N ARG A 101 32.69 19.67 2.97
CA ARG A 101 33.97 19.72 2.24
C ARG A 101 33.89 18.99 0.90
N VAL A 102 33.15 17.88 0.87
CA VAL A 102 33.01 17.03 -0.33
C VAL A 102 31.62 17.14 -0.96
N GLY A 103 30.60 17.37 -0.13
CA GLY A 103 29.21 17.50 -0.56
C GLY A 103 28.26 17.41 0.63
N CYS A 104 26.98 17.21 0.32
CA CYS A 104 25.93 17.08 1.32
C CYS A 104 25.10 15.80 1.13
N VAL A 105 24.60 15.29 2.24
CA VAL A 105 23.52 14.28 2.26
C VAL A 105 22.27 14.94 2.83
N VAL A 106 21.17 14.96 2.07
CA VAL A 106 19.85 15.32 2.58
C VAL A 106 19.21 14.07 3.15
N PHE A 107 19.05 14.03 4.46
CA PHE A 107 18.60 12.85 5.18
C PHE A 107 17.11 12.95 5.54
N PHE A 108 16.31 12.08 4.95
CA PHE A 108 14.88 11.90 5.18
C PHE A 108 14.66 10.76 6.18
N PRO A 109 14.21 11.05 7.43
CA PRO A 109 14.07 10.04 8.47
C PRO A 109 12.87 9.09 8.21
N GLY A 110 12.79 8.02 8.99
CA GLY A 110 11.58 7.19 9.04
C GLY A 110 10.41 7.88 9.76
N GLN A 111 9.25 7.23 9.73
CA GLN A 111 7.99 7.72 10.30
C GLN A 111 8.10 8.21 11.75
N HIS A 112 8.92 7.54 12.57
CA HIS A 112 9.09 7.86 13.98
C HIS A 112 10.12 8.95 14.28
N GLY A 113 10.76 9.55 13.26
CA GLY A 113 11.52 10.79 13.43
C GLY A 113 12.66 10.76 14.47
N ASN A 114 13.16 9.57 14.85
CA ASN A 114 14.15 9.36 15.92
C ASN A 114 15.53 9.91 15.54
N ILE A 115 15.62 11.24 15.53
CA ILE A 115 16.80 11.97 15.06
C ILE A 115 18.01 11.75 15.96
N SER A 116 17.78 11.60 17.28
CA SER A 116 18.86 11.37 18.25
C SER A 116 19.62 10.07 18.00
N ALA A 117 18.94 9.00 17.57
CA ALA A 117 19.61 7.76 17.19
C ALA A 117 20.50 7.96 15.95
N TYR A 118 20.02 8.70 14.93
CA TYR A 118 20.79 8.98 13.73
C TYR A 118 22.00 9.88 14.01
N ILE A 119 21.85 10.90 14.86
CA ILE A 119 22.94 11.79 15.27
C ILE A 119 24.06 10.99 15.96
N ARG A 120 23.73 9.99 16.77
CA ARG A 120 24.75 9.19 17.47
C ARG A 120 25.40 8.13 16.58
N ASN A 121 24.61 7.46 15.74
CA ASN A 121 25.06 6.22 15.12
C ASN A 121 25.33 6.32 13.61
N LEU A 122 24.77 7.32 12.92
CA LEU A 122 24.81 7.43 11.45
C LEU A 122 25.56 8.68 10.98
N PHE A 123 25.21 9.85 11.49
CA PHE A 123 25.78 11.12 11.02
C PHE A 123 27.29 11.24 11.23
N PRO A 124 27.91 10.70 12.30
CA PRO A 124 29.36 10.79 12.49
C PRO A 124 30.16 10.19 11.34
N ALA A 125 29.67 9.13 10.70
CA ALA A 125 30.35 8.51 9.56
C ALA A 125 30.44 9.47 8.36
N PHE A 126 29.35 10.18 8.05
CA PHE A 126 29.33 11.19 6.98
C PHE A 126 30.22 12.39 7.33
N VAL A 127 30.08 12.92 8.54
CA VAL A 127 30.82 14.11 8.99
C VAL A 127 32.33 13.85 9.01
N ALA A 128 32.76 12.65 9.43
CA ALA A 128 34.16 12.25 9.42
C ALA A 128 34.78 12.27 8.01
N HIS A 129 33.97 12.06 6.97
CA HIS A 129 34.39 12.08 5.57
C HIS A 129 34.18 13.47 4.91
N GLY A 130 33.88 14.51 5.69
CA GLY A 130 33.66 15.87 5.18
C GLY A 130 32.35 16.02 4.41
N ILE A 131 31.38 15.14 4.63
CA ILE A 131 30.03 15.23 4.07
C ILE A 131 29.12 15.86 5.13
N ALA A 132 28.51 16.98 4.81
CA ALA A 132 27.52 17.58 5.70
C ALA A 132 26.20 16.83 5.62
N VAL A 133 25.54 16.63 6.76
CA VAL A 133 24.20 16.05 6.80
C VAL A 133 23.17 17.16 6.99
N LEU A 134 22.27 17.29 6.03
CA LEU A 134 21.08 18.13 6.07
C LEU A 134 19.91 17.26 6.52
N ALA A 135 19.70 17.19 7.83
CA ALA A 135 18.70 16.29 8.40
C ALA A 135 17.33 16.97 8.44
N VAL A 136 16.36 16.30 7.82
CA VAL A 136 14.99 16.77 7.68
C VAL A 136 14.14 16.40 8.89
N ALA A 137 13.26 17.31 9.29
CA ALA A 137 12.13 17.05 10.16
C ALA A 137 10.84 17.34 9.39
N TYR A 138 9.99 16.31 9.25
CA TYR A 138 8.66 16.43 8.64
C TYR A 138 7.73 17.30 9.49
N PRO A 139 6.70 17.93 8.88
CA PRO A 139 5.62 18.58 9.64
C PRO A 139 5.13 17.66 10.78
N GLY A 140 5.05 18.22 11.99
CA GLY A 140 4.70 17.51 13.22
C GLY A 140 5.87 16.90 13.98
N GLN A 141 7.07 16.75 13.37
CA GLN A 141 8.24 16.14 14.01
C GLN A 141 9.28 17.18 14.47
N ASN A 142 9.99 16.91 15.57
CA ASN A 142 11.21 17.65 15.99
C ASN A 142 11.07 19.19 15.94
N GLY A 143 9.89 19.71 16.30
CA GLY A 143 9.53 21.13 16.33
C GLY A 143 9.12 21.73 14.98
N ALA A 144 8.98 20.93 13.93
CA ALA A 144 8.45 21.35 12.64
C ALA A 144 6.92 21.54 12.75
N PRO A 145 6.37 22.71 12.37
CA PRO A 145 4.95 22.98 12.50
C PRO A 145 4.11 22.28 11.43
N GLY A 146 2.84 22.11 11.74
CA GLY A 146 1.85 21.51 10.86
C GLY A 146 1.50 20.07 11.23
N THR A 147 0.41 19.58 10.66
CA THR A 147 -0.07 18.19 10.79
C THR A 147 -0.50 17.77 9.38
N PRO A 148 0.36 17.05 8.64
CA PRO A 148 0.09 16.77 7.25
C PRO A 148 -1.09 15.80 7.14
N HIS A 149 -2.04 16.11 6.27
CA HIS A 149 -3.23 15.28 6.07
C HIS A 149 -3.04 14.29 4.93
N HIS A 150 -2.23 14.67 3.95
CA HIS A 150 -1.89 13.84 2.80
C HIS A 150 -0.39 13.68 2.65
N LEU A 151 0.03 12.48 2.23
CA LEU A 151 1.45 12.20 2.00
C LEU A 151 2.05 13.12 0.92
N HIS A 152 1.23 13.53 -0.06
CA HIS A 152 1.63 14.47 -1.11
C HIS A 152 2.17 15.80 -0.56
N GLU A 153 1.64 16.32 0.54
CA GLU A 153 2.13 17.56 1.18
C GLU A 153 3.59 17.42 1.62
N ILE A 154 3.94 16.26 2.20
CA ILE A 154 5.31 15.93 2.60
C ILE A 154 6.22 15.82 1.36
N MET A 155 5.71 15.21 0.29
CA MET A 155 6.45 14.99 -0.95
C MET A 155 6.80 16.30 -1.68
N VAL A 156 5.86 17.26 -1.69
CA VAL A 156 6.10 18.61 -2.23
C VAL A 156 7.18 19.33 -1.41
N LEU A 157 7.03 19.35 -0.08
CA LEU A 157 8.03 19.95 0.81
C LEU A 157 9.42 19.30 0.69
N ALA A 158 9.47 17.98 0.50
CA ALA A 158 10.71 17.25 0.29
C ALA A 158 11.40 17.63 -1.02
N THR A 159 10.63 17.86 -2.08
CA THR A 159 11.14 18.31 -3.38
C THR A 159 11.75 19.71 -3.25
N GLN A 160 11.02 20.65 -2.66
CA GLN A 160 11.51 22.01 -2.38
C GLN A 160 12.74 22.01 -1.46
N THR A 161 12.78 21.10 -0.48
CA THR A 161 13.93 20.93 0.41
C THR A 161 15.16 20.43 -0.33
N ALA A 162 15.00 19.48 -1.26
CA ALA A 162 16.11 19.01 -2.09
C ALA A 162 16.63 20.11 -3.03
N GLU A 163 15.75 20.91 -3.62
CA GLU A 163 16.14 22.07 -4.45
C GLU A 163 16.91 23.12 -3.63
N ALA A 164 16.39 23.50 -2.45
CA ALA A 164 17.06 24.42 -1.55
C ALA A 164 18.42 23.88 -1.05
N ALA A 165 18.50 22.57 -0.81
CA ALA A 165 19.75 21.92 -0.46
C ALA A 165 20.77 21.97 -1.60
N GLN A 166 20.36 21.75 -2.86
CA GLN A 166 21.26 21.90 -4.01
C GLN A 166 21.83 23.30 -4.10
N ALA A 167 21.00 24.32 -3.95
CA ALA A 167 21.41 25.73 -4.03
C ALA A 167 22.38 26.14 -2.90
N THR A 168 22.37 25.45 -1.77
CA THR A 168 23.19 25.80 -0.59
C THR A 168 24.40 24.89 -0.40
N CYS A 169 24.47 23.75 -1.08
CA CYS A 169 25.57 22.81 -0.96
C CYS A 169 26.68 23.08 -1.99
N PRO A 170 27.96 23.09 -1.56
CA PRO A 170 29.09 23.33 -2.46
C PRO A 170 29.09 22.41 -3.68
N GLY A 171 29.28 23.00 -4.86
CA GLY A 171 29.30 22.27 -6.13
C GLY A 171 27.96 21.62 -6.53
N HIS A 172 26.86 21.98 -5.85
CA HIS A 172 25.52 21.43 -6.04
C HIS A 172 25.45 19.89 -5.92
N ARG A 173 26.42 19.28 -5.24
CA ARG A 173 26.50 17.83 -5.04
C ARG A 173 25.75 17.42 -3.79
N ILE A 174 24.48 17.06 -3.99
CA ILE A 174 23.68 16.44 -2.93
C ILE A 174 23.37 14.98 -3.27
N VAL A 175 23.37 14.16 -2.23
CA VAL A 175 22.79 12.81 -2.25
C VAL A 175 21.55 12.81 -1.38
N LEU A 176 20.44 12.28 -1.88
CA LEU A 176 19.24 12.09 -1.06
C LEU A 176 19.36 10.73 -0.37
N TYR A 177 19.27 10.71 0.96
CA TYR A 177 19.24 9.50 1.76
C TYR A 177 17.87 9.39 2.41
N GLY A 178 17.12 8.34 2.09
CA GLY A 178 15.87 8.01 2.76
C GLY A 178 15.98 6.73 3.58
N ARG A 179 15.32 6.72 4.76
CA ARG A 179 15.18 5.51 5.58
C ARG A 179 13.72 5.17 5.84
N SER A 180 13.30 3.93 5.60
CA SER A 180 11.92 3.47 5.80
C SER A 180 10.93 4.38 5.04
N LEU A 181 10.00 5.08 5.72
CA LEU A 181 9.17 6.13 5.10
C LEU A 181 10.00 7.11 4.27
N GLY A 182 11.13 7.56 4.82
CA GLY A 182 12.01 8.52 4.16
C GLY A 182 12.55 8.02 2.83
N SER A 183 12.62 6.71 2.58
CA SER A 183 13.03 6.12 1.31
C SER A 183 12.05 6.47 0.19
N MET A 184 10.74 6.36 0.46
CA MET A 184 9.71 6.78 -0.48
C MET A 184 9.80 8.29 -0.76
N VAL A 185 10.00 9.09 0.29
CA VAL A 185 10.11 10.55 0.20
C VAL A 185 11.34 10.98 -0.60
N ALA A 186 12.50 10.37 -0.33
CA ALA A 186 13.74 10.62 -1.03
C ALA A 186 13.64 10.23 -2.51
N ALA A 187 13.01 9.09 -2.82
CA ALA A 187 12.81 8.64 -4.20
C ALA A 187 11.91 9.60 -4.99
N TYR A 188 10.81 10.06 -4.38
CA TYR A 188 9.94 11.05 -5.00
C TYR A 188 10.68 12.36 -5.30
N ALA A 189 11.39 12.91 -4.32
CA ALA A 189 12.17 14.13 -4.49
C ALA A 189 13.30 13.96 -5.52
N ALA A 190 13.96 12.79 -5.55
CA ALA A 190 15.02 12.50 -6.51
C ALA A 190 14.51 12.53 -7.96
N ALA A 191 13.31 12.00 -8.20
CA ALA A 191 12.68 12.00 -9.52
C ALA A 191 12.37 13.40 -10.06
N LYS A 192 12.32 14.42 -9.18
CA LYS A 192 12.03 15.81 -9.54
C LYS A 192 13.26 16.71 -9.57
N THR A 193 14.25 16.42 -8.74
CA THR A 193 15.40 17.32 -8.49
C THR A 193 16.71 16.83 -9.07
N HIS A 194 16.78 15.61 -9.60
CA HIS A 194 17.98 15.04 -10.23
C HIS A 194 19.26 15.18 -9.37
N PRO A 195 19.27 14.68 -8.11
CA PRO A 195 20.43 14.74 -7.23
C PRO A 195 21.59 13.91 -7.78
N ALA A 196 22.79 14.11 -7.23
CA ALA A 196 23.99 13.35 -7.61
C ALA A 196 23.90 11.85 -7.22
N GLY A 197 22.99 11.50 -6.31
CA GLY A 197 22.72 10.13 -5.93
C GLY A 197 21.49 9.98 -5.04
N LEU A 198 21.02 8.74 -4.93
CA LEU A 198 19.90 8.33 -4.08
C LEU A 198 20.33 7.09 -3.28
N ILE A 199 20.16 7.15 -1.97
CA ILE A 199 20.35 6.04 -1.04
C ILE A 199 19.00 5.70 -0.43
N LEU A 200 18.60 4.44 -0.57
CA LEU A 200 17.38 3.89 0.01
C LEU A 200 17.77 2.86 1.05
N ASP A 201 17.49 3.15 2.32
CA ASP A 201 17.77 2.26 3.45
C ASP A 201 16.46 1.74 4.03
N SER A 202 16.38 0.42 4.24
CA SER A 202 15.19 -0.21 4.83
C SER A 202 13.90 0.15 4.08
N ALA A 203 13.98 0.19 2.74
CA ALA A 203 12.85 0.45 1.86
C ALA A 203 11.94 -0.79 1.77
N ALA A 204 10.62 -0.55 1.70
CA ALA A 204 9.59 -1.58 1.50
C ALA A 204 9.03 -1.50 0.09
#